data_AF-A0A6P1ZCY1-F1
#
_entry.id   AF-A0A6P1ZCY1-F1
#
_cell.length_a   1.000
_cell.length_b   1.000
_cell.length_c   1.000
_cell.angle_alpha   90.00
_cell.angle_beta   90.00
_cell.angle_gamma   90.00
#
_symmetry.space_group_name_H-M   'P 1'
#
loop_
_entity.id
_entity.type
_entity.pdbx_description
1 polymer ?
#
loop_
_entity_poly.entity_id
_entity_poly.type
_entity_poly.pdbx_seq_one_letter_code
_entity_poly.pdbx_strand_id
1 'polypeptide(L)'
;MKYLALFMTLLLCTASAVYAGQEQTTAQENTPQVVYRGESQKSFKGPEDLFTGDVQVDLLFPANDTAHYSGAYVTFQPGARTNWHFHPAGQHMIVTSGIGLTGTRDGKVIEFKAGDTIWCPPDIDHWHGATPDSPMTHLVITGDLNGENVIWKEKVTDEQYNARKE
;
A
#
# COMPACT_ATOMS: atom_id res chain seq x y z
N MET A 1 -87.23 20.99 -10.19
CA MET A 1 -86.64 20.92 -11.56
C MET A 1 -85.14 21.06 -11.41
N LYS A 2 -84.23 20.21 -11.86
CA LYS A 2 -84.18 18.91 -12.54
C LYS A 2 -82.77 18.37 -12.21
N TYR A 3 -82.67 17.07 -11.92
CA TYR A 3 -81.57 16.09 -12.08
C TYR A 3 -80.14 16.63 -12.36
N LEU A 4 -79.07 16.10 -11.78
CA LEU A 4 -78.62 14.73 -12.02
C LEU A 4 -77.43 14.41 -11.10
N ALA A 5 -77.51 13.31 -10.35
CA ALA A 5 -76.38 12.73 -9.66
C ALA A 5 -75.47 12.03 -10.69
N LEU A 6 -74.20 12.44 -10.76
CA LEU A 6 -73.18 11.74 -11.55
C LEU A 6 -72.29 10.97 -10.60
N PHE A 7 -72.53 9.66 -10.50
CA PHE A 7 -71.57 8.70 -9.96
C PHE A 7 -70.36 8.70 -10.89
N MET A 8 -69.28 9.37 -10.49
CA MET A 8 -67.99 9.24 -11.16
C MET A 8 -67.24 8.09 -10.49
N THR A 9 -67.30 6.93 -11.12
CA THR A 9 -66.63 5.70 -10.70
C THR A 9 -65.13 5.96 -10.60
N LEU A 10 -64.60 5.77 -9.39
CA LEU A 10 -63.19 5.83 -9.07
C LEU A 10 -62.47 4.65 -9.76
N LEU A 11 -61.81 4.88 -10.89
CA LEU A 11 -60.92 3.90 -11.50
C LEU A 11 -59.50 4.15 -10.98
N LEU A 12 -59.11 3.49 -9.88
CA LEU A 12 -57.71 3.39 -9.49
C LEU A 12 -56.98 2.51 -10.52
N CYS A 13 -56.34 3.14 -11.50
CA CYS A 13 -55.29 2.48 -12.25
C CYS A 13 -54.06 2.31 -11.33
N THR A 14 -53.95 1.17 -10.65
CA THR A 14 -52.67 0.75 -10.08
C THR A 14 -51.77 0.35 -11.24
N ALA A 15 -50.98 1.30 -11.74
CA ALA A 15 -49.85 0.98 -12.59
C ALA A 15 -48.84 0.25 -11.72
N SER A 16 -48.91 -1.08 -11.71
CA SER A 16 -47.83 -1.92 -11.21
C SER A 16 -46.64 -1.68 -12.14
N ALA A 17 -45.78 -0.74 -11.77
CA ALA A 17 -44.47 -0.60 -12.39
C ALA A 17 -43.74 -1.92 -12.13
N VAL A 18 -43.76 -2.79 -13.13
CA VAL A 18 -42.88 -3.95 -13.20
C VAL A 18 -41.48 -3.38 -13.16
N TYR A 19 -40.85 -3.44 -11.99
CA TYR A 19 -39.42 -3.21 -11.88
C TYR A 19 -38.78 -4.39 -12.61
N ALA A 20 -38.58 -4.21 -13.91
CA ALA A 20 -37.76 -5.11 -14.71
C ALA A 20 -36.38 -5.06 -14.06
N GLY A 21 -36.06 -6.08 -13.26
CA GLY A 21 -34.71 -6.27 -12.77
C GLY A 21 -33.81 -6.29 -13.99
N GLN A 22 -32.99 -5.25 -14.14
CA GLN A 22 -31.85 -5.37 -15.02
C GLN A 22 -30.97 -6.43 -14.37
N GLU A 23 -31.03 -7.66 -14.89
CA GLU A 23 -29.92 -8.59 -14.77
C GLU A 23 -28.72 -7.86 -15.36
N GLN A 24 -27.95 -7.24 -14.48
CA GLN A 24 -26.64 -6.73 -14.81
C GLN A 24 -25.79 -7.98 -15.04
N THR A 25 -25.84 -8.49 -16.27
CA THR A 25 -24.88 -9.46 -16.78
C THR A 25 -23.54 -8.74 -16.81
N THR A 26 -22.86 -8.73 -15.67
CA THR A 26 -21.41 -8.56 -15.64
C THR A 26 -20.89 -9.78 -16.38
N ALA A 27 -20.65 -9.65 -17.69
CA ALA A 27 -19.65 -10.46 -18.34
C ALA A 27 -18.36 -10.17 -17.58
N GLN A 28 -18.09 -10.96 -16.54
CA GLN A 28 -16.79 -11.05 -15.92
C GLN A 28 -15.89 -11.48 -17.06
N GLU A 29 -15.17 -10.53 -17.66
CA GLU A 29 -14.09 -10.86 -18.57
C GLU A 29 -13.28 -11.94 -17.87
N ASN A 30 -13.07 -13.07 -18.55
CA ASN A 30 -12.33 -14.20 -18.01
C ASN A 30 -10.85 -13.81 -17.90
N THR A 31 -10.51 -12.84 -17.05
CA THR A 31 -9.13 -12.53 -16.71
C THR A 31 -8.60 -13.72 -15.94
N PRO A 32 -7.64 -14.47 -16.50
CA PRO A 32 -7.10 -15.64 -15.82
C PRO A 32 -6.35 -15.20 -14.57
N GLN A 33 -6.26 -16.10 -13.58
CA GLN A 33 -5.38 -15.90 -12.45
C GLN A 33 -3.94 -15.69 -12.94
N VAL A 34 -3.31 -14.62 -12.46
CA VAL A 34 -1.91 -14.29 -12.80
C VAL A 34 -0.99 -14.90 -11.75
N VAL A 35 0.06 -15.60 -12.18
CA VAL A 35 1.12 -16.11 -11.32
C VAL A 35 2.39 -15.30 -11.57
N TYR A 36 2.81 -14.51 -10.57
CA TYR A 36 4.09 -13.83 -10.58
C TYR A 36 5.19 -14.82 -10.20
N ARG A 37 5.90 -15.30 -11.22
CA ARG A 37 6.99 -16.27 -11.08
C ARG A 37 8.24 -15.56 -10.54
N GLY A 38 8.81 -16.07 -9.45
CA GLY A 38 9.93 -15.44 -8.75
C GLY A 38 11.18 -15.30 -9.62
N GLU A 39 11.46 -16.30 -10.46
CA GLU A 39 12.58 -16.32 -11.40
C GLU A 39 12.50 -15.23 -12.49
N SER A 40 11.31 -14.70 -12.73
CA SER A 40 11.06 -13.65 -13.72
C SER A 40 10.93 -12.26 -13.07
N GLN A 41 10.87 -12.18 -11.74
CA GLN A 41 10.75 -10.88 -11.08
C GLN A 41 12.08 -10.13 -11.13
N LYS A 42 11.98 -8.81 -11.31
CA LYS A 42 13.14 -7.93 -11.34
C LYS A 42 13.73 -7.82 -9.94
N SER A 43 15.05 -7.99 -9.87
CA SER A 43 15.86 -7.79 -8.68
C SER A 43 16.93 -6.74 -8.98
N PHE A 44 17.17 -5.78 -8.08
CA PHE A 44 18.14 -4.70 -8.29
C PHE A 44 18.69 -4.13 -6.98
N LYS A 45 19.90 -3.57 -7.05
CA LYS A 45 20.50 -2.82 -5.94
C LYS A 45 19.78 -1.49 -5.74
N GLY A 46 19.48 -1.15 -4.48
CA GLY A 46 18.95 0.16 -4.10
C GLY A 46 19.85 1.30 -4.60
N PRO A 47 19.32 2.26 -5.36
CA PRO A 47 20.10 3.40 -5.86
C PRO A 47 20.71 4.24 -4.73
N GLU A 48 21.98 4.65 -4.86
CA GLU A 48 22.73 5.36 -3.80
C GLU A 48 22.20 6.78 -3.51
N ASP A 49 21.37 7.32 -4.38
CA ASP A 49 20.65 8.58 -4.20
C ASP A 49 19.40 8.41 -3.33
N LEU A 50 18.87 7.19 -3.17
CA LEU A 50 17.66 6.87 -2.38
C LEU A 50 17.97 6.05 -1.12
N PHE A 51 19.14 5.44 -1.05
CA PHE A 51 19.57 4.56 0.03
C PHE A 51 20.98 4.92 0.52
N THR A 52 21.23 4.63 1.78
CA THR A 52 22.58 4.59 2.35
C THR A 52 22.93 3.14 2.67
N GLY A 53 24.14 2.70 2.29
CA GLY A 53 24.58 1.32 2.45
C GLY A 53 24.06 0.37 1.36
N ASP A 54 24.27 -0.93 1.56
CA ASP A 54 23.88 -1.96 0.59
C ASP A 54 22.45 -2.43 0.83
N VAL A 55 21.61 -2.23 -0.20
CA VAL A 55 20.19 -2.61 -0.20
C VAL A 55 19.88 -3.42 -1.46
N GLN A 56 19.18 -4.52 -1.30
CA GLN A 56 18.65 -5.33 -2.40
C GLN A 56 17.13 -5.22 -2.44
N VAL A 57 16.56 -4.98 -3.62
CA VAL A 57 15.11 -4.91 -3.84
C VAL A 57 14.72 -6.02 -4.81
N ASP A 58 13.79 -6.87 -4.39
CA ASP A 58 13.19 -7.93 -5.18
C ASP A 58 11.70 -7.63 -5.37
N LEU A 59 11.30 -7.26 -6.58
CA LEU A 59 9.88 -7.00 -6.87
C LEU A 59 9.07 -8.30 -6.77
N LEU A 60 7.83 -8.23 -6.33
CA LEU A 60 6.95 -9.40 -6.22
C LEU A 60 5.73 -9.30 -7.13
N PHE A 61 5.08 -8.14 -7.12
CA PHE A 61 3.93 -7.85 -7.98
C PHE A 61 3.73 -6.32 -8.11
N PRO A 62 3.29 -5.83 -9.28
CA PRO A 62 2.96 -4.42 -9.47
C PRO A 62 1.54 -4.11 -8.96
N ALA A 63 1.24 -2.81 -8.84
CA ALA A 63 -0.13 -2.33 -8.73
C ALA A 63 -0.92 -2.59 -10.03
N ASN A 64 -2.24 -2.65 -9.92
CA ASN A 64 -3.15 -2.74 -11.06
C ASN A 64 -4.41 -1.88 -10.83
N ASP A 65 -5.33 -1.92 -11.80
CA ASP A 65 -6.52 -1.07 -11.84
C ASP A 65 -7.54 -1.31 -10.70
N THR A 66 -7.39 -2.39 -9.93
CA THR A 66 -8.28 -2.74 -8.81
C THR A 66 -7.55 -2.85 -7.48
N ALA A 67 -6.32 -3.37 -7.51
CA ALA A 67 -5.40 -3.43 -6.40
C ALA A 67 -4.32 -2.37 -6.63
N HIS A 68 -4.60 -1.15 -6.18
CA HIS A 68 -3.68 0.00 -6.26
C HIS A 68 -2.53 -0.11 -5.25
N TYR A 69 -1.84 -1.25 -5.22
CA TYR A 69 -0.68 -1.47 -4.37
C TYR A 69 0.30 -2.47 -4.99
N SER A 70 1.58 -2.27 -4.72
CA SER A 70 2.66 -3.15 -5.17
C SER A 70 3.37 -3.84 -4.00
N GLY A 71 4.00 -4.97 -4.29
CA GLY A 71 4.76 -5.75 -3.32
C GLY A 71 6.23 -5.90 -3.70
N ALA A 72 7.12 -5.84 -2.71
CA ALA A 72 8.54 -6.15 -2.88
C ALA A 72 9.13 -6.71 -1.58
N TYR A 73 10.15 -7.57 -1.69
CA TYR A 73 11.09 -7.78 -0.59
C TYR A 73 12.19 -6.73 -0.68
N VAL A 74 12.55 -6.17 0.47
CA VAL A 74 13.70 -5.28 0.58
C VAL A 74 14.61 -5.81 1.67
N THR A 75 15.87 -6.07 1.29
CA THR A 75 16.91 -6.56 2.21
C THR A 75 17.95 -5.48 2.41
N PHE A 76 18.14 -5.08 3.66
CA PHE A 76 19.14 -4.11 4.10
C PHE A 76 20.30 -4.87 4.74
N GLN A 77 21.52 -4.61 4.27
CA GLN A 77 22.73 -5.05 4.98
C GLN A 77 22.95 -4.22 6.25
N PRO A 78 23.76 -4.67 7.21
CA PRO A 78 23.97 -3.94 8.47
C PRO A 78 24.32 -2.46 8.24
N GLY A 79 23.64 -1.56 8.94
CA GLY A 79 23.79 -0.11 8.80
C GLY A 79 23.08 0.52 7.59
N ALA A 80 22.55 -0.28 6.65
CA ALA A 80 21.86 0.24 5.48
C ALA A 80 20.45 0.72 5.82
N ARG A 81 20.00 1.80 5.16
CA ARG A 81 18.69 2.42 5.37
C ARG A 81 18.22 3.21 4.16
N THR A 82 16.92 3.44 4.07
CA THR A 82 16.33 4.39 3.14
C THR A 82 16.75 5.82 3.47
N ASN A 83 16.63 6.71 2.49
CA ASN A 83 16.45 8.13 2.78
C ASN A 83 15.12 8.38 3.51
N TRP A 84 14.94 9.61 3.99
CA TRP A 84 13.62 10.09 4.38
C TRP A 84 12.67 10.03 3.20
N HIS A 85 11.44 9.58 3.43
CA HIS A 85 10.38 9.54 2.43
C HIS A 85 9.01 9.43 3.10
N PHE A 86 7.95 9.56 2.31
CA PHE A 86 6.60 9.19 2.71
C PHE A 86 5.86 8.50 1.55
N HIS A 87 4.75 7.84 1.88
CA HIS A 87 3.88 7.15 0.93
C HIS A 87 2.51 7.84 0.90
N PRO A 88 2.02 8.34 -0.24
CA PRO A 88 0.73 9.04 -0.32
C PRO A 88 -0.48 8.20 0.09
N ALA A 89 -0.43 6.89 -0.19
CA ALA A 89 -1.46 5.93 0.22
C ALA A 89 -1.03 5.06 1.42
N GLY A 90 0.12 5.37 2.03
CA GLY A 90 0.72 4.60 3.10
C GLY A 90 1.37 3.29 2.66
N GLN A 91 1.98 2.58 3.62
CA GLN A 91 2.68 1.32 3.40
C GLN A 91 2.55 0.40 4.61
N HIS A 92 2.35 -0.89 4.36
CA HIS A 92 2.55 -1.93 5.36
C HIS A 92 3.90 -2.60 5.15
N MET A 93 4.62 -2.81 6.25
CA MET A 93 5.84 -3.62 6.28
C MET A 93 5.61 -4.87 7.12
N ILE A 94 6.05 -6.03 6.63
CA ILE A 94 6.06 -7.29 7.37
C ILE A 94 7.50 -7.78 7.40
N VAL A 95 8.10 -7.86 8.59
CA VAL A 95 9.51 -8.23 8.73
C VAL A 95 9.62 -9.74 8.65
N THR A 96 10.41 -10.24 7.70
CA THR A 96 10.55 -11.68 7.44
C THR A 96 11.84 -12.24 7.99
N SER A 97 12.89 -11.43 8.14
CA SER A 97 14.15 -11.86 8.75
C SER A 97 14.90 -10.69 9.42
N GLY A 98 15.70 -11.00 10.43
CA GLY A 98 16.63 -10.05 11.04
C GLY A 98 15.99 -9.01 11.96
N ILE A 99 16.73 -7.92 12.19
CA ILE A 99 16.36 -6.82 13.08
C ILE A 99 16.59 -5.50 12.35
N GLY A 100 15.57 -4.65 12.32
CA GLY A 100 15.61 -3.35 11.66
C GLY A 100 15.23 -2.20 12.57
N LEU A 101 15.38 -1.00 12.03
CA LEU A 101 15.04 0.26 12.66
C LEU A 101 14.07 1.01 11.76
N THR A 102 13.11 1.72 12.36
CA THR A 102 12.33 2.76 11.70
C THR A 102 12.43 4.05 12.51
N GLY A 103 12.45 5.19 11.83
CA GLY A 103 12.46 6.49 12.51
C GLY A 103 11.54 7.50 11.86
N THR A 104 10.96 8.37 12.70
CA THR A 104 10.07 9.46 12.31
C THR A 104 10.67 10.83 12.66
N ARG A 105 10.13 11.89 12.06
CA ARG A 105 10.65 13.27 12.25
C ARG A 105 10.55 13.80 13.69
N ASP A 106 9.76 13.16 14.54
CA ASP A 106 9.69 13.43 15.98
C ASP A 106 10.95 12.96 16.75
N GLY A 107 11.91 12.33 16.05
CA GLY A 107 13.16 11.83 16.62
C GLY A 107 13.02 10.47 17.29
N LYS A 108 11.85 9.83 17.20
CA LYS A 108 11.67 8.47 17.69
C LYS A 108 12.29 7.49 16.70
N VAL A 109 13.16 6.61 17.21
CA VAL A 109 13.70 5.45 16.48
C VAL A 109 13.24 4.19 17.20
N ILE A 110 12.61 3.29 16.46
CA ILE A 110 11.99 2.06 16.98
C ILE A 110 12.68 0.86 16.33
N GLU A 111 13.08 -0.10 17.14
CA GLU A 111 13.54 -1.40 16.68
C GLU A 111 12.35 -2.32 16.38
N PHE A 112 12.46 -3.09 15.30
CA PHE A 112 11.52 -4.16 14.95
C PHE A 112 12.30 -5.39 14.49
N LYS A 113 11.66 -6.56 14.54
CA LYS A 113 12.29 -7.85 14.19
C LYS A 113 11.33 -8.76 13.42
N ALA A 114 11.86 -9.86 12.91
CA ALA A 114 11.07 -10.87 12.21
C ALA A 114 9.77 -11.24 12.96
N GLY A 115 8.64 -11.17 12.26
CA GLY A 115 7.29 -11.36 12.79
C GLY A 115 6.57 -10.06 13.17
N ASP A 116 7.28 -8.95 13.36
CA ASP A 116 6.66 -7.66 13.58
C ASP A 116 6.07 -7.10 12.27
N THR A 117 5.07 -6.25 12.42
CA THR A 117 4.45 -5.51 11.32
C THR A 117 4.42 -4.03 11.63
N ILE A 118 4.60 -3.21 10.61
CA ILE A 118 4.64 -1.75 10.72
C ILE A 118 3.62 -1.17 9.75
N TRP A 119 2.83 -0.22 10.25
CA TRP A 119 1.99 0.64 9.43
C TRP A 119 2.65 2.01 9.33
N CYS A 120 2.98 2.42 8.10
CA CYS A 120 3.45 3.75 7.75
C CYS A 120 2.25 4.53 7.18
N PRO A 121 1.61 5.42 7.96
CA PRO A 121 0.43 6.14 7.49
C PRO A 121 0.75 7.07 6.31
N PRO A 122 -0.27 7.44 5.52
CA PRO A 122 -0.16 8.47 4.50
C PRO A 122 0.56 9.73 4.99
N ASP A 123 1.45 10.26 4.16
CA ASP A 123 2.10 11.56 4.33
C ASP A 123 2.96 11.74 5.60
N ILE A 124 3.28 10.64 6.29
CA ILE A 124 4.20 10.66 7.42
C ILE A 124 5.63 10.37 6.93
N ASP A 125 6.51 11.37 7.09
CA ASP A 125 7.94 11.22 6.86
C ASP A 125 8.53 10.17 7.79
N HIS A 126 9.16 9.17 7.18
CA HIS A 126 9.86 8.12 7.89
C HIS A 126 11.09 7.63 7.10
N TRP A 127 11.90 6.84 7.77
CA TRP A 127 12.92 6.01 7.16
C TRP A 127 12.91 4.64 7.83
N HIS A 128 13.45 3.64 7.17
CA HIS A 128 13.68 2.34 7.78
C HIS A 128 14.92 1.66 7.21
N GLY A 129 15.46 0.69 7.93
CA GLY A 129 16.68 0.00 7.55
C GLY A 129 17.07 -1.09 8.53
N ALA A 130 18.26 -1.62 8.35
CA ALA A 130 18.88 -2.59 9.24
C ALA A 130 19.49 -1.93 10.49
N THR A 131 19.67 -2.70 11.55
CA THR A 131 20.54 -2.29 12.68
C THR A 131 22.03 -2.30 12.25
N PRO A 132 22.96 -1.75 13.06
CA PRO A 132 24.39 -1.75 12.71
C PRO A 132 25.01 -3.15 12.62
N ASP A 133 24.40 -4.14 13.29
CA ASP A 133 25.01 -5.45 13.53
C ASP A 133 24.23 -6.61 12.89
N SER A 134 23.05 -6.36 12.33
CA SER A 134 22.18 -7.40 11.76
C SER A 134 21.56 -6.94 10.44
N PRO A 135 21.59 -7.76 9.37
CA PRO A 135 20.79 -7.49 8.20
C PRO A 135 19.30 -7.64 8.52
N MET A 136 18.45 -7.09 7.68
CA MET A 136 16.99 -7.21 7.82
C MET A 136 16.32 -7.33 6.46
N THR A 137 15.34 -8.23 6.34
CA THR A 137 14.45 -8.32 5.19
C THR A 137 13.02 -8.08 5.63
N HIS A 138 12.30 -7.25 4.89
CA HIS A 138 10.86 -7.10 5.03
C HIS A 138 10.15 -7.18 3.68
N LEU A 139 8.90 -7.63 3.71
CA LEU A 139 7.91 -7.43 2.66
C LEU A 139 7.32 -6.03 2.82
N VAL A 140 7.31 -5.23 1.76
CA VAL A 140 6.47 -4.03 1.68
C VAL A 140 5.23 -4.30 0.86
N ILE A 141 4.10 -3.75 1.30
CA ILE A 141 2.89 -3.58 0.50
C ILE A 141 2.63 -2.08 0.49
N THR A 142 2.89 -1.44 -0.64
CA THR A 142 2.87 0.03 -0.77
C THR A 142 1.67 0.43 -1.61
N GLY A 143 0.82 1.31 -1.07
CA GLY A 143 -0.27 1.88 -1.82
C GLY A 143 0.22 2.83 -2.90
N ASP A 144 -0.46 2.85 -4.04
CA ASP A 144 -0.30 3.81 -5.11
C ASP A 144 -1.47 4.81 -5.06
N LEU A 145 -1.15 6.11 -5.10
CA LEU A 145 -2.14 7.17 -5.25
C LEU A 145 -1.83 7.94 -6.52
N ASN A 146 -2.69 7.78 -7.54
CA ASN A 146 -2.57 8.48 -8.82
C ASN A 146 -1.23 8.25 -9.55
N GLY A 147 -0.68 7.04 -9.47
CA GLY A 147 0.60 6.68 -10.09
C GLY A 147 1.83 7.07 -9.27
N GLU A 148 1.64 7.56 -8.04
CA GLU A 148 2.70 7.90 -7.11
C GLU A 148 2.58 7.05 -5.84
N ASN A 149 3.61 6.24 -5.57
CA ASN A 149 3.65 5.37 -4.39
C ASN A 149 4.66 5.84 -3.34
N VAL A 150 5.59 6.74 -3.66
CA VAL A 150 6.63 7.24 -2.75
C VAL A 150 7.10 8.63 -3.15
N ILE A 151 7.31 9.50 -2.16
CA ILE A 151 7.99 10.78 -2.33
C ILE A 151 9.29 10.72 -1.56
N TRP A 152 10.40 10.68 -2.29
CA TRP A 152 11.74 10.65 -1.73
C TRP A 152 12.21 12.03 -1.26
N LYS A 153 13.00 12.03 -0.19
CA LYS A 153 13.61 13.22 0.40
C LYS A 153 15.09 12.99 0.68
N GLU A 154 15.66 13.82 1.55
CA GLU A 154 17.07 13.81 1.86
C GLU A 154 17.54 12.56 2.60
N LYS A 155 18.85 12.32 2.58
CA LYS A 155 19.49 11.21 3.30
C LYS A 155 19.26 11.32 4.80
N VAL A 156 19.11 10.16 5.44
CA VAL A 156 19.17 10.03 6.90
C VAL A 156 20.62 10.16 7.34
N THR A 157 20.93 11.14 8.17
CA THR A 157 22.30 11.35 8.68
C THR A 157 22.68 10.24 9.68
N ASP A 158 23.98 10.04 9.88
CA ASP A 158 24.44 9.07 10.90
C ASP A 158 23.97 9.46 12.30
N GLU A 159 23.87 10.76 12.60
CA GLU A 159 23.32 11.25 13.87
C GLU A 159 21.85 10.84 14.04
N GLN A 160 21.01 11.03 13.00
CA GLN A 160 19.61 10.62 13.02
C GLN A 160 19.46 9.10 13.15
N TYR A 161 20.30 8.33 12.44
CA TYR A 161 20.30 6.88 12.49
C TYR A 161 20.68 6.34 13.89
N ASN A 162 21.63 7.02 14.55
CA ASN A 162 22.12 6.63 15.88
C ASN A 162 21.32 7.23 17.05
N ALA A 163 20.26 8.02 16.79
CA ALA A 163 19.48 8.72 17.82
C ALA A 163 18.59 7.81 18.70
N ARG A 164 18.87 6.50 18.75
CA ARG A 164 18.17 5.56 19.64
C ARG A 164 18.35 6.01 21.08
N LYS A 165 17.24 6.22 21.77
CA LYS A 165 17.24 6.39 23.23
C LYS A 165 17.04 5.01 23.83
N GLU A 166 17.94 4.62 24.71
CA GLU A 166 17.76 3.47 25.61
C GLU A 166 16.49 3.64 26.47
#